data_AF-A0A851ARB1-F1
#
_entry.id   AF-A0A851ARB1-F1
#
_cell.length_a   1.000
_cell.length_b   1.000
_cell.length_c   1.000
_cell.angle_alpha   90.00
_cell.angle_beta   90.00
_cell.angle_gamma   90.00
#
_symmetry.space_group_name_H-M   'P 1'
#
loop_
_entity.id
_entity.type
_entity.pdbx_description
1 polymer ?
#
loop_
_entity_poly.entity_id
_entity_poly.type
_entity_poly.pdbx_seq_one_letter_code
_entity_poly.pdbx_strand_id
1 'polypeptide(L)' 'ICTMVEELVNDLLWVCRILSGNDFTPRLQAAVGVGGFLQGRNAREEDLVYRLLVPLKPPPGHSFHLELGT' A
#
# COMPACT_ATOMS: atom_id res chain seq x y z
N ILE A 1 -2.04 -0.74 15.53
CA ILE A 1 -1.12 -1.05 14.41
C ILE A 1 0.30 -1.00 14.94
N CYS A 2 1.23 -1.82 14.45
CA CYS A 2 2.62 -1.79 14.90
C CYS A 2 3.34 -0.61 14.24
N THR A 3 3.69 0.41 15.03
CA THR A 3 4.32 1.66 14.55
C THR A 3 5.61 1.42 13.79
N MET A 4 6.42 0.46 14.24
CA MET A 4 7.68 0.08 13.59
C MET A 4 7.47 -0.43 12.15
N VAL A 5 6.39 -1.17 11.91
CA VAL A 5 6.06 -1.68 10.57
C VAL A 5 5.55 -0.54 9.68
N GLU A 6 4.77 0.40 10.22
CA GLU A 6 4.31 1.57 9.47
C GLU A 6 5.48 2.47 9.05
N GLU A 7 6.41 2.74 9.96
CA GLU A 7 7.63 3.52 9.69
C GLU A 7 8.48 2.86 8.60
N LEU A 8 8.77 1.56 8.75
CA LEU A 8 9.53 0.80 7.76
C LEU A 8 8.88 0.85 6.36
N VAL A 9 7.57 0.66 6.28
CA VAL A 9 6.85 0.72 5.00
C VAL A 9 6.92 2.13 4.43
N ASN A 10 6.74 3.18 5.25
CA ASN A 10 6.81 4.56 4.76
C ASN A 10 8.20 4.94 4.22
N ASP A 11 9.27 4.48 4.86
CA ASP A 11 10.65 4.68 4.39
C ASP A 11 10.89 3.99 3.04
N LEU A 12 10.44 2.75 2.89
CA LEU A 12 10.53 2.02 1.62
C LEU A 12 9.77 2.74 0.51
N LEU A 13 8.54 3.21 0.79
CA LEU A 13 7.74 3.94 -0.18
C LEU A 13 8.38 5.26 -0.59
N TRP A 14 9.08 5.93 0.33
CA TRP A 14 9.83 7.14 0.02
C TRP A 14 10.96 6.86 -0.98
N VAL A 15 11.74 5.79 -0.76
CA VAL A 15 12.79 5.36 -1.70
C VAL A 15 12.18 5.00 -3.06
N CYS A 16 11.09 4.23 -3.09
CA CYS A 16 10.42 3.87 -4.35
C CYS A 16 9.99 5.12 -5.13
N ARG A 17 9.40 6.14 -4.49
CA ARG A 17 9.01 7.38 -5.17
C ARG A 17 10.18 8.11 -5.82
N ILE A 18 11.35 8.11 -5.19
CA ILE A 18 12.56 8.73 -5.74
C ILE A 18 13.00 7.95 -6.98
N LEU A 19 13.02 6.62 -6.89
CA LEU A 19 13.43 5.75 -7.99
C LEU A 19 12.44 5.76 -9.17
N SER A 20 11.15 5.99 -8.92
CA SER A 20 10.10 6.02 -9.94
C SER A 20 10.04 7.30 -10.78
N GLY A 21 10.77 8.36 -10.41
CA GLY A 21 10.94 9.56 -11.23
C GLY A 21 9.65 10.15 -11.84
N ASN A 22 9.72 10.47 -13.15
CA ASN A 22 8.60 10.92 -13.98
C ASN A 22 8.08 9.80 -14.90
N ASP A 23 8.40 8.56 -14.58
CA ASP A 23 7.98 7.43 -15.40
C ASP A 23 6.47 7.27 -15.38
N PHE A 24 5.94 6.49 -16.31
CA PHE A 24 4.54 6.13 -16.39
C PHE A 24 4.15 5.10 -15.29
N THR A 25 4.55 5.37 -14.05
CA THR A 25 4.34 4.48 -12.90
C THR A 25 3.31 5.10 -11.94
N PRO A 26 2.44 4.28 -11.31
CA PRO A 26 1.55 4.74 -10.28
C PRO A 26 2.32 5.40 -9.13
N ARG A 27 1.84 6.56 -8.68
CA ARG A 27 2.43 7.28 -7.54
C ARG A 27 1.96 6.64 -6.24
N LEU A 28 2.89 6.01 -5.53
CA LEU A 28 2.66 5.42 -4.22
C LEU A 28 2.26 6.51 -3.20
N GLN A 29 1.19 6.33 -2.42
CA GLN A 29 0.81 7.23 -1.32
C GLN A 29 1.27 6.70 0.04
N ALA A 30 1.13 7.51 1.10
CA ALA A 30 1.47 7.06 2.45
C ALA A 30 0.65 5.81 2.79
N ALA A 31 1.29 4.85 3.43
CA ALA A 31 0.61 3.62 3.77
C ALA A 31 -0.48 3.92 4.80
N VAL A 32 -1.67 3.40 4.57
CA VAL A 32 -2.79 3.56 5.49
C VAL A 32 -2.92 2.27 6.28
N GLY A 33 -2.78 2.40 7.59
CA GLY A 33 -3.10 1.33 8.51
C GLY A 33 -4.58 0.98 8.35
N VAL A 34 -4.87 -0.26 7.94
CA VAL A 34 -6.25 -0.74 7.93
C VAL A 34 -6.62 -0.93 9.39
N GLY A 35 -7.44 -0.02 9.92
CA GLY A 35 -7.93 -0.08 11.29
C GLY A 35 -8.52 -1.46 11.55
N GLY A 36 -7.90 -2.20 12.47
CA GLY A 36 -8.36 -3.48 12.98
C GLY A 36 -8.55 -4.57 11.91
N PHE A 37 -7.62 -5.53 11.86
CA PHE A 37 -7.93 -6.88 11.41
C PHE A 37 -8.66 -6.96 10.05
N LEU A 38 -7.90 -6.93 8.95
CA LEU A 38 -8.19 -7.89 7.88
C LEU A 38 -7.86 -9.28 8.44
N GLN A 39 -8.70 -9.75 9.38
CA GLN A 39 -8.71 -11.11 9.89
C GLN A 39 -9.15 -11.96 8.70
N GLY A 40 -8.18 -12.32 7.86
CA GLY A 40 -8.27 -13.57 7.14
C GLY A 40 -8.51 -14.62 8.22
N ARG A 41 -9.75 -15.09 8.31
CA ARG A 41 -10.20 -16.09 9.25
C ARG A 41 -9.42 -17.37 8.99
N ASN A 42 -8.24 -17.49 9.59
CA ASN A 42 -7.52 -18.72 9.83
C ASN A 42 -6.82 -18.53 11.16
N ALA A 43 -7.59 -18.78 12.22
CA ALA A 43 -7.11 -18.91 13.57
C ALA A 43 -6.12 -20.09 13.63
N ARG A 44 -4.83 -19.79 13.42
CA ARG A 44 -3.74 -20.55 14.02
C ARG A 44 -2.82 -19.53 14.67
N GLU A 45 -2.54 -19.76 15.93
CA GLU A 45 -2.13 -18.82 16.96
C GLU A 45 -0.71 -18.23 16.78
N GLU A 46 -0.12 -18.34 15.59
CA GLU A 46 1.33 -18.24 15.41
C GLU A 46 1.80 -17.33 14.25
N ASP A 47 0.90 -16.83 13.39
CA ASP A 47 1.31 -16.01 12.23
C ASP A 47 0.76 -14.58 12.32
N LEU A 48 1.50 -13.71 13.02
CA LEU A 48 1.20 -12.28 13.10
C LEU A 48 1.50 -11.59 11.75
N VAL A 49 0.58 -11.75 10.79
CA VAL A 49 0.69 -11.10 9.49
C VAL A 49 0.23 -9.64 9.60
N TYR A 50 1.18 -8.72 9.57
CA TYR A 50 0.90 -7.29 9.46
C TYR A 50 0.57 -6.93 8.02
N ARG A 51 -0.60 -6.33 7.79
CA ARG A 51 -1.03 -5.84 6.47
C ARG A 51 -1.20 -4.33 6.51
N LEU A 52 -0.49 -3.64 5.62
CA LEU A 52 -0.73 -2.23 5.29
C LEU A 52 -1.21 -2.13 3.85
N LEU A 53 -2.15 -1.22 3.60
CA LEU A 53 -2.53 -0.84 2.25
C LEU A 53 -1.73 0.39 1.83
N VAL A 54 -1.20 0.35 0.61
CA VAL A 54 -0.51 1.48 0.00
C VAL A 54 -1.38 1.99 -1.14
N PRO A 55 -2.12 3.09 -0.94
CA PRO A 55 -2.94 3.65 -2.01
C PRO A 55 -2.06 4.09 -3.18
N LEU A 56 -2.54 3.86 -4.40
CA LEU A 56 -1.89 4.30 -5.62
C LEU A 56 -2.63 5.51 -6.19
N LYS A 57 -1.87 6.45 -6.77
CA LYS A 57 -2.39 7.50 -7.64
C LYS A 57 -1.96 7.23 -9.09
N PRO A 58 -2.75 7.67 -10.08
CA PRO A 58 -2.34 7.53 -11.47
C PRO A 58 -1.05 8.33 -11.74
N PRO A 59 -0.29 7.95 -12.79
CA PRO A 59 0.79 8.77 -13.31
C PRO A 59 0.28 10.19 -13.66
N PRO A 60 1.16 11.20 -13.70
CA PRO A 60 0.78 12.56 -14.11
C PRO A 60 0.05 12.57 -15.45
N GLY A 61 -1.03 13.34 -15.55
CA GLY A 61 -1.84 13.45 -16.76
C GLY A 61 -2.78 12.28 -17.02
N HIS A 62 -2.92 11.34 -16.08
CA HIS A 62 -3.75 10.15 -16.24
C HIS A 62 -4.77 9.99 -15.10
N SER A 63 -5.77 9.16 -15.35
CA SER A 63 -6.83 8.82 -14.41
C SER A 63 -6.99 7.31 -14.33
N PHE A 64 -7.27 6.80 -13.14
CA PHE A 64 -7.71 5.41 -13.01
C PHE A 64 -9.19 5.32 -13.38
N HIS A 65 -9.52 4.32 -14.19
CA HIS A 65 -10.87 3.98 -14.57
C HIS A 65 -11.19 2.58 -14.04
N LEU A 66 -12.36 2.42 -13.45
CA LEU A 66 -12.86 1.12 -13.05
C LEU A 66 -13.31 0.37 -14.31
N GLU A 67 -12.65 -0.73 -14.63
CA GLU A 67 -13.16 -1.66 -15.65
C GLU A 67 -14.35 -2.42 -15.06
N LEU A 68 -15.54 -2.21 -15.62
CA LEU A 68 -16.67 -3.11 -15.37
C LEU A 68 -16.45 -4.38 -16.21
N GLY A 69 -16.29 -5.52 -15.54
CA GLY A 69 -16.16 -6.81 -16.23
C GLY A 69 -17.38 -7.11 -17.11
N THR A 70 -17.14 -7.80 -18.23
CA THR A 70 -18.17 -8.49 -19.03
C THR A 70 -18.58 -9.80 -18.41
#